data_AF-A0A657ALM5-F1
#
_entry.id   AF-A0A657ALM5-F1
#
_cell.length_a   1.000
_cell.length_b   1.000
_cell.length_c   1.000
_cell.angle_alpha   90.00
_cell.angle_beta   90.00
_cell.angle_gamma   90.00
#
_symmetry.space_group_name_H-M   'P 1'
#
loop_
_entity.id
_entity.type
_entity.pdbx_description
1 polymer ?
#
loop_
_entity_poly.entity_id
_entity_poly.type
_entity_poly.pdbx_seq_one_letter_code
_entity_poly.pdbx_strand_id
1 'polypeptide(L)'
;MTTRILTEAAASISELKANPMKVALSADGKPIAVLNRNEPAFYCVPAEAYEYLMDRVEDLELIALAEQRKNEKSVKVNLNDL
;
A
#
# COMPACT_ATOMS: atom_id res chain seq x y z
N MET A 1 9.16 -21.00 -14.34
CA MET A 1 8.57 -20.52 -13.07
C MET A 1 7.57 -19.43 -13.41
N THR A 2 6.34 -19.53 -12.92
CA THR A 2 5.32 -18.47 -13.10
C THR A 2 5.45 -17.47 -11.96
N THR A 3 5.99 -16.28 -12.24
CA THR A 3 6.09 -15.22 -11.23
C THR A 3 4.74 -14.53 -11.10
N ARG A 4 4.20 -14.47 -9.88
CA ARG A 4 2.92 -13.81 -9.60
C ARG A 4 3.08 -12.30 -9.65
N ILE A 5 2.39 -11.66 -10.60
CA ILE A 5 2.30 -10.20 -10.70
C ILE A 5 0.96 -9.76 -10.10
N LEU A 6 0.97 -8.77 -9.22
CA LEU A 6 -0.19 -8.31 -8.43
C LEU A 6 -0.87 -7.07 -9.03
N THR A 7 -0.56 -6.75 -10.28
CA THR A 7 -1.15 -5.63 -11.02
C THR A 7 -1.33 -6.02 -12.49
N GLU A 8 -2.21 -5.31 -13.17
CA GLU A 8 -2.48 -5.43 -14.60
C GLU A 8 -1.51 -4.61 -15.45
N ALA A 9 -0.72 -3.72 -14.84
CA ALA A 9 0.21 -2.83 -15.53
C ALA A 9 1.68 -3.19 -15.26
N ALA A 10 2.48 -3.29 -16.31
CA ALA A 10 3.91 -3.53 -16.21
C ALA A 10 4.71 -2.58 -17.11
N ALA A 11 5.91 -2.22 -16.67
CA ALA A 11 6.86 -1.42 -17.42
C ALA A 11 8.27 -2.00 -17.25
N SER A 12 9.10 -1.91 -18.27
CA SER A 12 10.52 -2.27 -18.16
C SER A 12 11.30 -1.23 -17.36
N ILE A 13 12.41 -1.65 -16.76
CA ILE A 13 13.34 -0.72 -16.09
C ILE A 13 13.91 0.33 -17.06
N SER A 14 13.99 0.00 -18.35
CA SER A 14 14.43 0.94 -19.39
C SER A 14 13.40 2.04 -19.65
N GLU A 15 12.11 1.69 -19.71
CA GLU A 15 11.02 2.68 -19.85
C GLU A 15 10.92 3.58 -18.62
N LEU A 16 11.08 3.01 -17.42
CA LEU A 16 11.12 3.78 -16.18
C LEU A 16 12.28 4.78 -16.18
N LYS A 17 13.48 4.35 -16.60
CA LYS A 17 14.65 5.23 -16.70
C LYS A 17 14.45 6.34 -17.75
N ALA A 18 13.80 6.04 -18.85
CA ALA A 18 13.57 6.99 -19.94
C ALA A 18 12.57 8.10 -19.54
N ASN A 19 11.48 7.73 -18.86
CA ASN A 19 10.50 8.69 -18.37
C ASN A 19 9.77 8.17 -17.11
N PRO A 20 10.28 8.47 -15.91
CA PRO A 20 9.71 7.99 -14.66
C PRO A 20 8.26 8.43 -14.46
N MET A 21 7.95 9.69 -14.79
CA MET A 21 6.61 10.25 -14.60
C MET A 21 5.57 9.63 -15.52
N LYS A 22 5.95 9.36 -16.78
CA LYS A 22 5.08 8.66 -17.72
C LYS A 22 4.74 7.27 -17.22
N VAL A 23 5.73 6.54 -16.71
CA VAL A 23 5.50 5.21 -16.14
C VAL A 23 4.62 5.33 -14.90
N ALA A 24 4.97 6.16 -13.91
CA ALA A 24 4.19 6.29 -12.68
C ALA A 24 2.71 6.65 -12.91
N LEU A 25 2.40 7.40 -13.97
CA LEU A 25 1.04 7.82 -14.32
C LEU A 25 0.35 6.92 -15.35
N SER A 26 1.01 5.90 -15.92
CA SER A 26 0.43 5.10 -17.02
C SER A 26 -0.63 4.09 -16.57
N ALA A 27 -0.86 3.95 -15.26
CA ALA A 27 -1.80 2.99 -14.71
C ALA A 27 -2.94 3.64 -13.91
N ASP A 28 -3.23 4.93 -14.14
CA ASP A 28 -4.37 5.64 -13.55
C ASP A 28 -4.44 5.50 -12.02
N GLY A 29 -3.32 5.72 -11.35
CA GLY A 29 -3.22 5.61 -9.89
C GLY A 29 -3.03 4.17 -9.36
N LYS A 30 -3.06 3.15 -10.22
CA LYS A 30 -2.78 1.75 -9.83
C LYS A 30 -1.26 1.46 -9.75
N PRO A 31 -0.84 0.45 -8.98
CA PRO A 31 0.54 -0.01 -8.97
C PRO A 31 1.01 -0.52 -10.33
N ILE A 32 2.32 -0.42 -10.60
CA ILE A 32 2.95 -0.90 -11.84
C ILE A 32 4.09 -1.82 -11.49
N ALA A 33 4.13 -3.01 -12.10
CA ALA A 33 5.24 -3.93 -11.97
C ALA A 33 6.40 -3.46 -12.83
N VAL A 34 7.54 -3.15 -12.21
CA VAL A 34 8.76 -2.81 -12.94
C VAL A 34 9.58 -4.05 -13.19
N LEU A 35 9.78 -4.37 -14.46
CA LEU A 35 10.46 -5.59 -14.91
C LEU A 35 11.92 -5.33 -15.24
N ASN A 36 12.79 -6.24 -14.82
CA ASN A 36 14.19 -6.32 -15.23
C ASN A 36 14.43 -7.70 -15.85
N ARG A 37 14.86 -7.76 -17.12
CA ARG A 37 15.05 -9.02 -17.87
C ARG A 37 13.80 -9.93 -17.82
N ASN A 38 12.61 -9.34 -17.98
CA ASN A 38 11.30 -10.01 -17.90
C ASN A 38 10.92 -10.61 -16.53
N GLU A 39 11.67 -10.27 -15.47
CA GLU A 39 11.33 -10.64 -14.09
C GLU A 39 10.90 -9.39 -13.32
N PRO A 40 9.81 -9.44 -12.52
CA PRO A 40 9.40 -8.30 -11.71
C PRO A 40 10.44 -8.03 -10.63
N ALA A 41 11.03 -6.84 -10.68
CA ALA A 41 12.05 -6.40 -9.74
C ALA A 41 11.43 -5.66 -8.55
N PHE A 42 10.47 -4.77 -8.80
CA PHE A 42 9.74 -4.00 -7.78
C PHE A 42 8.41 -3.48 -8.32
N TYR A 43 7.58 -2.92 -7.45
CA TYR A 43 6.38 -2.18 -7.84
C TYR A 43 6.62 -0.68 -7.71
N CYS A 44 6.23 0.08 -8.73
CA CYS A 44 6.03 1.52 -8.62
C CYS A 44 4.60 1.73 -8.12
N VAL A 45 4.43 2.28 -6.92
CA VAL A 45 3.12 2.57 -6.33
C VAL A 45 2.96 4.09 -6.28
N PRO A 46 1.92 4.67 -6.92
CA PRO A 46 1.64 6.10 -6.81
C PRO A 46 1.43 6.53 -5.36
N ALA A 47 1.78 7.78 -5.03
CA ALA A 47 1.75 8.29 -3.66
C ALA A 47 0.39 8.09 -2.98
N GLU A 48 -0.71 8.52 -3.62
CA GLU A 48 -2.07 8.38 -3.11
C GLU A 48 -2.45 6.91 -2.83
N ALA A 49 -2.05 5.99 -3.72
CA ALA A 49 -2.32 4.57 -3.55
C ALA A 49 -1.48 3.96 -2.40
N TYR A 50 -0.26 4.47 -2.19
CA TYR A 50 0.60 4.05 -1.08
C TYR A 50 0.06 4.57 0.26
N GLU A 51 -0.36 5.83 0.32
CA GLU A 51 -1.00 6.44 1.49
C GLU A 51 -2.25 5.65 1.88
N TYR A 52 -3.16 5.39 0.94
CA TYR A 52 -4.36 4.58 1.17
C TYR A 52 -4.03 3.17 1.70
N LEU A 53 -2.96 2.55 1.20
CA LEU A 53 -2.53 1.23 1.67
C LEU A 53 -2.01 1.29 3.11
N MET A 54 -1.25 2.34 3.47
CA MET A 54 -0.76 2.55 4.83
C MET A 54 -1.88 2.83 5.82
N ASP A 55 -2.83 3.70 5.46
CA ASP A 55 -4.02 3.97 6.30
C ASP A 55 -4.77 2.68 6.60
N ARG A 56 -4.95 1.82 5.58
CA ARG A 56 -5.64 0.55 5.75
C ARG A 56 -4.88 -0.44 6.64
N VAL A 57 -3.55 -0.41 6.62
CA VAL A 57 -2.70 -1.23 7.50
C VAL A 57 -2.82 -0.73 8.94
N GLU A 58 -2.76 0.58 9.18
CA GLU A 58 -2.96 1.17 10.50
C GLU A 58 -4.33 0.79 11.08
N ASP A 59 -5.40 0.86 10.28
CA ASP A 59 -6.74 0.41 10.69
C ASP A 59 -6.75 -1.05 11.16
N LEU A 60 -6.00 -1.95 10.50
CA LEU A 60 -5.93 -3.35 10.90
C LEU A 60 -5.22 -3.52 12.25
N GLU A 61 -4.17 -2.73 12.50
CA GLU A 61 -3.47 -2.72 13.78
C GLU A 61 -4.36 -2.17 14.90
N LEU A 62 -5.13 -1.12 14.63
CA LEU A 62 -6.11 -0.56 15.56
C LEU A 62 -7.23 -1.56 15.87
N ILE A 63 -7.75 -2.27 14.86
CA ILE A 63 -8.74 -3.33 15.06
C ILE A 63 -8.17 -4.45 15.92
N ALA A 64 -6.93 -4.88 15.66
CA ALA A 64 -6.27 -5.91 16.47
C ALA A 64 -6.14 -5.48 17.94
N LEU A 65 -5.76 -4.22 18.19
CA LEU A 65 -5.69 -3.67 19.54
C LEU A 65 -7.06 -3.58 20.21
N ALA A 66 -8.09 -3.14 19.47
CA ALA A 66 -9.45 -3.05 19.97
C ALA A 66 -9.99 -4.42 20.36
N GLU A 67 -9.77 -5.45 19.54
CA GLU A 67 -10.20 -6.82 19.85
C GLU A 67 -9.45 -7.40 21.05
N GLN A 68 -8.15 -7.10 21.22
CA GLN A 68 -7.40 -7.51 22.42
C GLN A 68 -7.98 -6.91 23.70
N ARG A 69 -8.41 -5.65 23.66
CA ARG A 69 -8.90 -4.91 24.83
C ARG A 69 -10.41 -4.97 25.05
N LYS A 70 -11.14 -5.58 24.12
CA LYS A 70 -12.61 -5.60 24.08
C LYS A 70 -13.28 -6.10 25.37
N ASN A 71 -12.62 -7.02 26.09
CA ASN A 71 -13.14 -7.64 27.31
C ASN A 71 -12.47 -7.11 28.59
N GLU A 72 -11.65 -6.05 28.51
CA GLU A 72 -11.06 -5.43 29.68
C GLU A 72 -12.13 -4.70 30.52
N LYS A 73 -11.86 -4.52 31.82
CA LYS A 73 -12.78 -3.80 32.70
C LYS A 73 -12.85 -2.34 32.28
N SER A 74 -14.03 -1.87 31.89
CA SER A 74 -14.28 -0.46 31.59
C SER A 74 -14.16 0.39 32.85
N VAL A 75 -13.48 1.53 32.75
CA VAL A 75 -13.44 2.56 33.80
C VAL A 75 -14.31 3.73 33.36
N LYS A 76 -15.27 4.14 34.20
CA LYS A 76 -16.10 5.30 33.94
C LYS A 76 -15.29 6.58 34.17
N VAL A 77 -15.22 7.44 33.15
CA VAL A 77 -14.55 8.74 33.20
C VAL A 77 -15.49 9.83 32.70
N ASN A 78 -15.25 11.08 33.07
CA ASN A 78 -15.97 12.26 32.61
C ASN A 78 -14.99 13.18 31.88
N LEU A 79 -15.37 13.71 30.72
CA LEU A 79 -14.50 14.54 29.90
C LEU A 79 -14.11 15.86 30.59
N ASN A 80 -14.98 16.36 31.47
CA ASN A 80 -14.75 17.61 32.22
C ASN A 80 -13.78 17.45 33.41
N ASP A 81 -13.40 16.21 33.74
CA ASP A 81 -12.53 15.89 34.88
C ASP A 81 -11.09 15.55 34.43
N LEU A 82 -10.77 15.75 33.14
CA LEU A 82 -9.46 15.57 32.50
C LEU A 82 -8.79 16.94 32.24
#